data_AF-C0HJ14-F1
#
_entry.id   AF-C0HJ14-F1
#
_cell.length_a   1.000
_cell.length_b   1.000
_cell.length_c   1.000
_cell.angle_alpha   90.00
_cell.angle_beta   90.00
_cell.angle_gamma   90.00
#
_symmetry.space_group_name_H-M   'P 1'
#
loop_
_entity.id
_entity.type
_entity.pdbx_description
1 polymer ?
#
loop_
_entity_poly.entity_id
_entity_poly.type
_entity_poly.pdbx_seq_one_letter_code
_entity_poly.pdbx_strand_id
1 'polypeptide(L)'
;MVIDHMNYAVTDVEGDHTLIAGDDLIHSDVILGSEKIEAPVLFRGIGHMANPSNSLVLKVLSASPSAYSANPKTKLASPPSLTGSAISLVSVMQARNNARVLLSGSLDLFSNRYAIIYTLN
;
A
#
# COMPACT_ATOMS: atom_id res chain seq x y z
N MET A 1 4.19 4.96 -9.57
CA MET A 1 3.27 3.93 -9.08
C MET A 1 4.06 2.87 -8.36
N VAL A 2 3.44 2.19 -7.40
CA VAL A 2 4.02 0.99 -6.82
C VAL A 2 3.81 -0.17 -7.79
N ILE A 3 4.87 -0.93 -8.02
CA ILE A 3 4.92 -2.06 -8.94
C ILE A 3 5.49 -3.24 -8.16
N ASP A 4 4.85 -4.40 -8.26
CA ASP A 4 5.35 -5.65 -7.69
C ASP A 4 5.08 -6.80 -8.66
N HIS A 5 6.14 -7.52 -9.05
CA HIS A 5 6.02 -8.62 -10.01
C HIS A 5 5.71 -9.95 -9.32
N MET A 6 5.79 -10.02 -7.99
CA MET A 6 5.55 -11.25 -7.22
C MET A 6 4.17 -11.24 -6.57
N ASN A 7 3.76 -10.11 -5.99
CA ASN A 7 2.49 -9.96 -5.27
C ASN A 7 1.54 -9.00 -6.00
N TYR A 8 1.15 -9.36 -7.22
CA TYR A 8 0.14 -8.62 -7.99
C TYR A 8 -1.13 -9.42 -8.16
N ALA A 9 -2.26 -8.71 -8.27
CA ALA A 9 -3.53 -9.36 -8.60
C ALA A 9 -3.54 -9.68 -10.10
N VAL A 10 -3.58 -10.97 -10.42
CA VAL A 10 -3.82 -11.43 -11.78
C VAL A 10 -5.27 -11.09 -12.13
N THR A 11 -5.43 -10.11 -13.03
CA THR A 11 -6.70 -9.84 -13.69
C THR A 11 -6.58 -10.31 -15.14
N ASP A 12 -7.68 -10.44 -15.88
CA ASP A 12 -7.71 -10.93 -17.27
C ASP A 12 -6.88 -10.08 -18.29
N VAL A 13 -6.13 -9.08 -17.80
CA VAL A 13 -5.30 -8.19 -18.60
C VAL A 13 -3.84 -8.34 -18.17
N GLU A 14 -3.00 -8.90 -19.05
CA GLU A 14 -1.54 -8.74 -18.97
C GLU A 14 -1.23 -7.24 -18.81
N GLY A 15 -0.50 -6.87 -17.74
CA GLY A 15 -0.46 -5.48 -17.29
C GLY A 15 0.88 -5.05 -16.72
N ASP A 16 0.94 -3.79 -16.32
CA ASP A 16 2.11 -3.11 -15.75
C ASP A 16 2.46 -3.53 -14.31
N HIS A 17 1.85 -4.61 -13.81
CA HIS A 17 1.97 -5.13 -12.44
C HIS A 17 1.80 -4.04 -11.35
N THR A 18 0.91 -3.06 -11.61
CA THR A 18 0.65 -1.94 -10.69
C THR A 18 -0.51 -2.16 -9.72
N LEU A 19 -1.35 -3.18 -9.98
CA LEU A 19 -2.37 -3.62 -9.03
C LEU A 19 -1.77 -4.69 -8.12
N ILE A 20 -1.35 -4.27 -6.92
CA ILE A 20 -0.64 -5.12 -5.98
C ILE A 20 -1.57 -5.63 -4.88
N ALA A 21 -1.22 -6.79 -4.33
CA ALA A 21 -1.86 -7.40 -3.17
C ALA A 21 -0.97 -7.16 -1.94
N GLY A 22 -1.37 -6.25 -1.06
CA GLY A 22 -0.62 -5.90 0.15
C GLY A 22 -1.16 -6.59 1.39
N ASP A 23 -0.29 -7.23 2.17
CA ASP A 23 -0.63 -7.98 3.38
C ASP A 23 0.18 -7.56 4.63
N ASP A 24 1.21 -6.72 4.47
CA ASP A 24 2.01 -6.19 5.57
C ASP A 24 1.28 -5.02 6.28
N LEU A 25 0.33 -5.42 7.13
CA LEU A 25 -0.49 -4.55 7.95
C LEU A 25 0.14 -4.31 9.33
N ILE A 26 -0.11 -3.13 9.89
CA ILE A 26 0.27 -2.84 11.28
C ILE A 26 -0.48 -3.75 12.26
N HIS A 27 0.23 -4.28 13.25
CA HIS A 27 -0.36 -5.07 14.33
C HIS A 27 -0.95 -4.13 15.40
N SER A 28 -2.17 -3.63 15.18
CA SER A 28 -2.85 -2.74 16.13
C SER A 28 -4.37 -2.78 16.01
N ASP A 29 -5.03 -3.38 17.02
CA ASP A 29 -6.49 -3.47 17.11
C ASP A 29 -7.15 -2.09 17.22
N VAL A 30 -6.44 -1.09 17.75
CA VAL A 30 -6.94 0.29 17.89
C VAL A 30 -7.06 0.98 16.52
N ILE A 31 -6.25 0.58 15.54
CA ILE A 31 -6.26 1.15 14.18
C ILE A 31 -7.11 0.31 13.24
N LEU A 32 -6.97 -1.02 13.27
CA LEU A 32 -7.62 -1.93 12.31
C LEU A 32 -8.94 -2.52 12.82
N GLY A 33 -9.23 -2.39 14.12
CA GLY A 33 -10.32 -3.11 14.78
C GLY A 33 -9.89 -4.51 15.24
N SER A 34 -10.79 -5.20 15.93
CA SER A 34 -10.56 -6.56 16.46
C SER A 34 -10.74 -7.66 15.41
N GLU A 35 -11.45 -7.36 14.32
CA GLU A 35 -11.67 -8.30 13.23
C GLU A 35 -10.41 -8.43 12.38
N LYS A 36 -9.99 -9.66 12.14
CA LYS A 36 -8.80 -9.92 11.35
C LYS A 36 -9.09 -9.65 9.88
N ILE A 37 -8.22 -8.91 9.22
CA ILE A 37 -8.21 -8.82 7.75
C ILE A 37 -7.64 -10.14 7.23
N GLU A 38 -8.51 -11.01 6.73
CA GLU A 38 -8.14 -12.38 6.33
C GLU A 38 -7.52 -12.48 4.93
N ALA A 39 -7.64 -11.42 4.12
CA ALA A 39 -7.20 -11.42 2.74
C ALA A 39 -6.40 -10.17 2.37
N PRO A 40 -5.53 -10.25 1.35
CA PRO A 40 -4.68 -9.12 0.96
C PRO A 40 -5.47 -7.88 0.52
N VAL A 41 -4.99 -6.71 0.88
CA VAL A 41 -5.58 -5.44 0.44
C VAL A 41 -5.15 -5.14 -0.99
N LEU A 42 -6.12 -5.02 -1.90
CA LEU A 42 -5.86 -4.59 -3.27
C LEU A 42 -5.49 -3.10 -3.30
N PHE A 43 -4.37 -2.78 -3.92
CA PHE A 43 -3.84 -1.44 -3.98
C PHE A 43 -3.31 -1.11 -5.38
N ARG A 44 -3.73 0.04 -5.92
CA ARG A 44 -3.17 0.63 -7.14
C ARG A 44 -2.99 2.12 -6.94
N GLY A 45 -1.74 2.58 -6.96
CA GLY A 45 -1.48 3.97 -6.66
C GLY A 45 0.01 4.32 -6.57
N ILE A 46 0.29 5.41 -5.87
CA ILE A 46 1.65 5.83 -5.53
C ILE A 46 2.05 5.28 -4.17
N GLY A 47 3.34 5.13 -3.94
CA GLY A 47 3.89 4.82 -2.62
C GLY A 47 4.57 6.05 -2.05
N HIS A 48 4.62 6.15 -0.72
CA HIS A 48 5.36 7.18 0.00
C HIS A 48 6.25 6.57 1.07
N MET A 49 7.15 7.38 1.63
CA MET A 49 8.03 6.98 2.73
C MET A 49 7.88 7.98 3.86
N ALA A 50 7.77 7.48 5.08
CA ALA A 50 7.90 8.31 6.27
C ALA A 50 9.38 8.48 6.61
N ASN A 51 9.77 9.68 7.06
CA ASN A 51 11.12 9.88 7.59
C ASN A 51 11.30 8.95 8.82
N PRO A 52 12.33 8.07 8.84
CA PRO A 52 12.56 7.14 9.95
C PRO A 52 12.73 7.82 11.33
N SER A 53 13.15 9.08 11.35
CA SER A 53 13.28 9.87 12.59
C SER A 53 11.95 10.45 13.10
N ASN A 54 10.85 10.33 12.34
CA ASN A 54 9.55 10.84 12.75
C ASN A 54 8.72 9.76 13.46
N SER A 55 8.68 9.83 14.80
CA SER A 55 7.92 8.89 15.64
C SER A 55 6.40 9.11 15.66
N LEU A 56 5.90 10.16 14.99
CA LEU A 56 4.47 10.47 14.95
C LEU A 56 3.74 9.79 13.79
N VAL A 57 4.49 9.22 12.83
CA VAL A 57 3.95 8.58 11.63
C VAL A 57 4.10 7.07 11.75
N LEU A 58 3.01 6.35 11.51
CA LEU A 58 2.96 4.90 11.50
C LEU A 58 2.56 4.45 10.10
N LYS A 59 3.21 3.40 9.59
CA LYS A 59 2.76 2.71 8.39
C LYS A 59 1.60 1.80 8.81
N VAL A 60 0.45 1.94 8.16
CA VAL A 60 -0.70 1.05 8.37
C VAL A 60 -0.64 -0.12 7.41
N LEU A 61 -0.27 0.16 6.16
CA LEU A 61 -0.07 -0.85 5.12
C LEU A 61 1.24 -0.53 4.40
N SER A 62 2.15 -1.50 4.36
CA SER A 62 3.43 -1.41 3.64
C SER A 62 3.39 -2.26 2.37
N ALA A 63 4.27 -1.94 1.42
CA ALA A 63 4.47 -2.81 0.27
C ALA A 63 5.33 -4.02 0.65
N SER A 64 5.28 -5.05 -0.18
CA SER A 64 6.14 -6.23 -0.04
C SER A 64 7.63 -5.88 -0.19
N PRO A 65 8.55 -6.75 0.27
CA PRO A 65 9.99 -6.58 0.03
C PRO A 65 10.41 -6.57 -1.46
N SER A 66 9.62 -7.15 -2.36
CA SER A 66 9.91 -7.18 -3.81
C SER A 66 9.40 -5.96 -4.58
N ALA A 67 8.56 -5.14 -3.95
CA ALA A 67 7.94 -3.99 -4.59
C ALA A 67 8.93 -2.83 -4.83
N TYR A 68 8.64 -2.00 -5.83
CA TYR A 68 9.36 -0.75 -6.07
C TYR A 68 8.43 0.34 -6.60
N SER A 69 8.81 1.61 -6.42
CA SER A 69 8.07 2.74 -6.97
C SER A 69 8.78 3.31 -8.21
N ALA A 70 8.08 3.33 -9.34
CA ALA A 70 8.58 3.89 -10.59
C ALA A 70 7.44 4.35 -11.52
N ASN A 71 7.79 4.96 -12.66
CA ASN A 71 6.85 5.17 -13.74
C ASN A 71 6.74 3.88 -14.58
N PRO A 72 5.57 3.20 -14.61
CA PRO A 72 5.42 1.92 -15.30
C PRO A 72 5.54 2.03 -16.84
N LYS A 73 5.40 3.24 -17.40
CA LYS A 73 5.42 3.47 -18.85
C LYS A 73 6.83 3.69 -19.40
N THR A 74 7.84 3.75 -18.54
CA THR A 74 9.21 4.11 -18.93
C THR A 74 10.20 3.07 -18.47
N LYS A 75 11.21 2.80 -19.30
CA LYS A 75 12.33 1.95 -18.91
C LYS A 75 13.13 2.62 -17.80
N LEU A 76 13.46 1.85 -16.76
CA LEU A 76 14.34 2.30 -15.68
C LEU A 76 15.77 2.45 -16.20
N ALA A 77 16.33 3.66 -16.08
CA ALA A 77 17.74 3.95 -16.37
C ALA A 77 18.64 3.75 -15.15
N SER A 78 18.08 3.84 -13.94
CA SER A 78 18.76 3.66 -12.66
C SER A 78 17.85 2.92 -11.68
N PRO A 79 18.40 2.35 -10.59
CA PRO A 79 17.59 1.77 -9.55
C PRO A 79 16.55 2.76 -9.00
N PRO A 80 15.31 2.31 -8.72
CA PRO A 80 14.27 3.15 -8.12
C PRO A 80 14.70 3.61 -6.73
N SER A 81 14.36 4.86 -6.39
CA SER A 81 14.74 5.48 -5.11
C SER A 81 13.99 4.93 -3.90
N LEU A 82 12.86 4.27 -4.14
CA LEU A 82 11.96 3.78 -3.12
C LEU A 82 11.58 2.32 -3.45
N THR A 83 12.01 1.41 -2.58
CA THR A 83 11.92 -0.05 -2.76
C THR A 83 11.53 -0.78 -1.48
N GLY A 84 11.00 -1.98 -1.64
CA GLY A 84 10.66 -2.94 -0.61
C GLY A 84 9.70 -2.39 0.46
N SER A 85 9.79 -2.97 1.66
CA SER A 85 8.97 -2.60 2.82
C SER A 85 9.21 -1.18 3.34
N ALA A 86 10.18 -0.45 2.78
CA ALA A 86 10.31 0.99 3.04
C ALA A 86 9.14 1.79 2.44
N ILE A 87 8.53 1.29 1.36
CA ILE A 87 7.31 1.83 0.76
C ILE A 87 6.13 1.67 1.73
N SER A 88 5.53 2.78 2.11
CA SER A 88 4.19 2.79 2.70
C SER A 88 3.15 3.03 1.61
N LEU A 89 2.10 2.22 1.65
CA LEU A 89 0.90 2.34 0.82
C LEU A 89 -0.16 3.19 1.52
N VAL A 90 -0.32 2.96 2.84
CA VAL A 90 -1.15 3.76 3.74
C VAL A 90 -0.35 4.07 5.00
N SER A 91 -0.32 5.35 5.39
CA SER A 91 0.24 5.79 6.67
C SER A 91 -0.77 6.61 7.45
N VAL A 92 -0.61 6.62 8.76
CA VAL A 92 -1.33 7.51 9.66
C VAL A 92 -0.33 8.35 10.45
N MET A 93 -0.73 9.57 10.77
CA MET A 93 -0.01 10.45 11.68
C MET A 93 -0.92 10.83 12.84
N GLN A 94 -0.40 10.70 14.06
CA GLN A 94 -1.00 11.32 15.23
C GLN A 94 -0.15 12.51 15.64
N ALA A 95 -0.68 13.72 15.45
CA ALA A 95 0.00 14.94 15.83
C ALA A 95 0.04 15.10 17.36
N ARG A 96 0.92 16.00 17.86
CA ARG A 96 1.08 16.25 19.31
C ARG A 96 -0.18 16.80 19.98
N ASN A 97 -1.08 17.40 19.21
CA ASN A 97 -2.40 17.86 19.66
C ASN A 97 -3.49 16.79 19.49
N ASN A 98 -3.11 15.52 19.28
CA ASN A 98 -3.98 14.37 19.04
C ASN A 98 -4.81 14.42 17.75
N ALA A 99 -4.53 15.35 16.82
CA ALA A 99 -5.13 15.29 15.50
C ALA A 99 -4.67 14.04 14.76
N ARG A 100 -5.58 13.39 14.04
CA ARG A 100 -5.31 12.17 13.26
C ARG A 100 -5.40 12.49 11.78
N VAL A 101 -4.36 12.10 11.04
CA VAL A 101 -4.29 12.25 9.59
C VAL A 101 -4.02 10.89 8.98
N LEU A 102 -4.77 10.51 7.96
CA LEU A 102 -4.51 9.34 7.13
C LEU A 102 -4.02 9.79 5.76
N LEU A 103 -2.97 9.16 5.27
CA LEU A 103 -2.46 9.32 3.91
C LEU A 103 -2.55 7.99 3.19
N SER A 104 -3.40 7.93 2.17
CA SER A 104 -3.48 6.81 1.23
C SER A 104 -2.88 7.21 -0.11
N GLY A 105 -2.01 6.36 -0.66
CA GLY A 105 -1.47 6.53 -2.00
C GLY A 105 -2.43 6.08 -3.13
N SER A 106 -3.61 5.58 -2.79
CA SER A 106 -4.61 5.04 -3.73
C SER A 106 -6.00 5.57 -3.42
N LEU A 107 -6.66 6.13 -4.44
CA LEU A 107 -8.09 6.43 -4.40
C LEU A 107 -8.92 5.17 -4.65
N ASP A 108 -8.44 4.29 -5.53
CA ASP A 108 -9.13 3.05 -5.89
C ASP A 108 -9.31 2.10 -4.68
N LEU A 109 -8.47 2.24 -3.64
CA LEU A 109 -8.59 1.54 -2.37
C LEU A 109 -9.97 1.70 -1.73
N PHE A 110 -10.63 2.84 -1.96
CA PHE A 110 -11.95 3.14 -1.43
C PHE A 110 -13.07 2.93 -2.46
N SER A 111 -12.77 2.30 -3.60
CA SER A 111 -13.74 2.01 -4.63
C SER A 111 -14.51 0.72 -4.35
N ASN A 112 -15.77 0.68 -4.80
CA ASN A 112 -16.59 -0.53 -4.74
C ASN A 112 -15.92 -1.74 -5.43
N ARG A 113 -15.11 -1.50 -6.48
CA ARG A 113 -14.44 -2.57 -7.22
C ARG A 113 -13.51 -3.38 -6.31
N TYR A 114 -12.74 -2.72 -5.44
CA TYR A 114 -11.83 -3.43 -4.53
C TYR A 114 -12.53 -3.94 -3.27
N ALA A 115 -13.64 -3.31 -2.87
CA ALA A 115 -14.46 -3.80 -1.76
C ALA A 115 -15.25 -5.09 -2.09
N ILE A 116 -15.82 -5.18 -3.31
CA ILE A 116 -16.75 -6.26 -3.71
C ILE A 116 -16.04 -7.55 -4.09
N ILE A 117 -14.75 -7.53 -4.45
CA ILE A 117 -13.99 -8.75 -4.76
C ILE A 117 -13.98 -9.74 -3.57
N TYR A 118 -14.32 -9.28 -2.35
CA TYR A 118 -14.49 -10.11 -1.15
C TYR A 118 -15.94 -10.53 -0.84
N THR A 119 -16.94 -10.12 -1.60
CA THR A 119 -18.36 -10.43 -1.33
C THR A 119 -18.95 -11.49 -2.27
N LEU A 120 -18.13 -12.11 -3.13
CA LEU A 120 -18.56 -13.09 -4.13
C LEU A 120 -18.00 -14.51 -3.91
N ASN A 121 -17.82 -14.91 -2.65
CA ASN A 121 -17.71 -16.31 -2.26
C ASN A 121 -18.79 -16.67 -1.24
#